data_AF-A0A3C1BY17-F1
#
_entry.id   AF-A0A3C1BY17-F1
#
_cell.length_a   1.000
_cell.length_b   1.000
_cell.length_c   1.000
_cell.angle_alpha   90.00
_cell.angle_beta   90.00
_cell.angle_gamma   90.00
#
_symmetry.space_group_name_H-M   'P 1'
#
loop_
_entity.id
_entity.type
_entity.pdbx_description
1 polymer ?
#
loop_
_entity_poly.entity_id
_entity_poly.type
_entity_poly.pdbx_seq_one_letter_code
_entity_poly.pdbx_strand_id
1 'polypeptide(L)' 'MSFVKYRVKEVAADFGVTPKEMSEIIGKFGEKPKSYTQALEDSQLNMVFEYMTQNHQISSLEQVFAVKATA' A
#
# COMPACT_ATOMS: atom_id res chain seq x y z
N MET A 1 -11.98 -9.56 -17.32
CA MET A 1 -11.89 -9.15 -15.91
C MET A 1 -11.36 -7.72 -15.91
N SER A 2 -12.16 -6.76 -15.46
CA SER A 2 -11.76 -5.35 -15.42
C SER A 2 -10.75 -5.20 -14.28
N PHE A 3 -9.46 -5.12 -14.60
CA PHE A 3 -8.47 -4.69 -13.62
C PHE A 3 -8.85 -3.26 -13.23
N VAL A 4 -9.27 -3.09 -11.98
CA VAL A 4 -9.50 -1.76 -11.41
C VAL A 4 -8.15 -1.06 -11.52
N LYS A 5 -8.06 -0.08 -12.42
CA LYS A 5 -6.84 0.72 -12.62
C LYS A 5 -6.61 1.53 -11.36
N TYR A 6 -5.86 0.94 -10.44
CA TYR A 6 -5.67 1.47 -9.10
C TYR A 6 -4.50 2.45 -9.12
N ARG A 7 -4.79 3.71 -8.84
CA ARG A 7 -3.80 4.78 -8.97
C ARG A 7 -2.96 4.90 -7.72
N VAL A 8 -1.75 5.44 -7.86
CA VAL A 8 -0.83 5.73 -6.75
C VAL A 8 -1.53 6.45 -5.59
N LYS A 9 -2.35 7.47 -5.88
CA LYS A 9 -3.09 8.23 -4.85
C LYS A 9 -4.14 7.40 -4.11
N GLU A 10 -4.75 6.41 -4.76
CA GLU A 10 -5.78 5.55 -4.17
C GLU A 10 -5.09 4.55 -3.26
N VAL A 11 -4.06 3.87 -3.77
CA VAL A 11 -3.22 2.93 -3.01
C VAL A 11 -2.65 3.61 -1.77
N ALA A 12 -2.08 4.82 -1.92
CA ALA A 12 -1.55 5.59 -0.80
C ALA A 12 -2.61 5.90 0.26
N ALA A 13 -3.82 6.29 -0.17
CA ALA A 13 -4.92 6.58 0.74
C ALA A 13 -5.38 5.32 1.51
N ASP A 14 -5.45 4.17 0.85
CA ASP A 14 -5.85 2.90 1.47
C ASP A 14 -4.84 2.39 2.50
N PHE A 15 -3.55 2.64 2.27
CA PHE A 15 -2.49 2.33 3.25
C PHE A 15 -2.27 3.44 4.29
N GLY A 16 -2.96 4.58 4.19
CA GLY A 16 -2.79 5.71 5.10
C GLY A 16 -1.43 6.41 4.99
N VAL A 17 -0.73 6.26 3.86
CA VAL A 17 0.57 6.89 3.59
C VAL A 17 0.43 8.05 2.59
N THR A 18 1.43 8.92 2.49
CA THR A 18 1.38 9.99 1.49
C THR A 18 1.62 9.45 0.07
N PRO A 19 1.02 10.05 -0.99
CA PRO A 19 1.29 9.66 -2.38
C PRO A 19 2.77 9.77 -2.77
N LYS A 20 3.52 10.66 -2.10
CA LYS A 20 4.96 10.81 -2.26
C LYS A 20 5.70 9.58 -1.74
N GLU A 21 5.43 9.15 -0.51
CA GLU A 21 6.02 7.94 0.07
C GLU A 21 5.68 6.71 -0.77
N MET A 22 4.42 6.57 -1.18
CA MET A 22 4.00 5.47 -2.06
C MET A 22 4.79 5.44 -3.38
N SER A 23 5.01 6.61 -3.99
CA SER A 23 5.81 6.71 -5.22
C SER A 23 7.28 6.34 -4.98
N GLU A 24 7.83 6.63 -3.81
CA GLU A 24 9.18 6.23 -3.43
C GLU A 24 9.28 4.73 -3.19
N ILE A 25 8.29 4.12 -2.55
CA ILE A 25 8.20 2.66 -2.36
C ILE A 25 8.19 1.96 -3.72
N ILE A 26 7.31 2.37 -4.64
CA ILE A 26 7.22 1.79 -5.98
C ILE A 26 8.57 1.95 -6.72
N GLY A 27 9.21 3.11 -6.59
CA GLY A 27 10.52 3.38 -7.20
C GLY A 27 11.68 2.54 -6.65
N LYS A 28 11.55 1.90 -5.49
CA LYS A 28 12.56 0.96 -4.97
C LYS A 28 12.54 -0.39 -5.68
N PHE A 29 11.39 -0.77 -6.22
CA PHE A 29 11.17 -2.10 -6.83
C PHE A 29 10.97 -2.05 -8.35
N GLY A 30 10.92 -0.85 -8.93
CA GLY A 30 10.75 -0.67 -10.37
C GLY A 30 10.77 0.80 -10.78
N GLU A 31 10.08 1.11 -11.87
CA GLU A 31 10.02 2.49 -12.37
C GLU A 31 9.12 3.36 -11.49
N LYS A 32 9.67 4.47 -11.01
CA LYS A 32 8.94 5.44 -10.21
C LYS A 32 7.77 6.02 -11.04
N PRO A 33 6.54 6.03 -10.51
CA PRO A 33 5.40 6.57 -11.23
C PRO A 33 5.62 8.06 -11.53
N LYS A 34 5.26 8.47 -12.75
CA LYS A 34 5.46 9.85 -13.26
C LYS A 34 4.49 10.84 -12.62
N SER A 35 3.38 10.36 -12.05
CA SER A 35 2.35 11.20 -11.42
C SER A 35 1.53 10.39 -10.42
N TYR A 36 0.94 11.06 -9.42
CA TYR A 36 0.07 10.40 -8.42
C TYR A 36 -1.26 9.88 -8.98
N THR A 37 -1.63 10.32 -10.18
CA THR A 37 -2.79 9.83 -10.93
C THR A 37 -2.45 8.69 -11.89
N GLN A 38 -1.18 8.28 -11.96
CA GLN A 38 -0.78 7.13 -12.76
C GLN A 38 -1.42 5.86 -12.17
N ALA A 39 -2.03 5.05 -13.03
CA ALA A 39 -2.49 3.71 -12.69
C ALA A 39 -1.28 2.79 -12.56
N LEU A 40 -1.27 1.97 -11.51
CA LEU A 40 -0.23 0.97 -11.32
C LEU A 40 -0.57 -0.29 -12.11
N GLU A 41 0.47 -0.88 -12.68
CA GLU A 41 0.40 -2.20 -13.30
C GLU A 41 0.24 -3.26 -12.20
N ASP A 42 -0.36 -4.41 -12.54
CA ASP A 42 -0.57 -5.51 -11.59
C ASP A 42 0.69 -5.95 -10.85
N SER A 43 1.83 -6.00 -11.54
CA SER A 43 3.12 -6.34 -10.94
C SER A 43 3.56 -5.30 -9.89
N GLN A 44 3.32 -4.01 -10.15
CA GLN A 44 3.65 -2.94 -9.20
C GLN A 44 2.72 -2.99 -7.99
N LEU A 45 1.43 -3.25 -8.22
CA LEU A 45 0.46 -3.43 -7.15
C LEU A 45 0.86 -4.59 -6.24
N ASN A 46 1.11 -5.78 -6.80
CA ASN A 46 1.52 -6.95 -6.02
C ASN A 46 2.74 -6.67 -5.14
N MET A 47 3.76 -6.00 -5.68
CA MET A 47 4.95 -5.64 -4.90
C MET A 47 4.66 -4.62 -3.79
N VAL A 48 3.82 -3.62 -4.04
CA VAL A 48 3.40 -2.67 -3.00
C VAL A 48 2.64 -3.39 -1.90
N PHE A 49 1.70 -4.28 -2.26
CA PHE A 49 0.97 -5.08 -1.29
C PHE A 49 1.91 -5.97 -0.46
N GLU A 50 2.84 -6.69 -1.09
CA GLU A 50 3.82 -7.50 -0.34
C GLU A 50 4.68 -6.65 0.59
N TYR A 51 5.19 -5.52 0.12
CA TYR A 51 6.02 -4.63 0.94
C TYR A 51 5.24 -4.03 2.10
N MET A 52 4.02 -3.55 1.87
CA MET A 52 3.15 -3.03 2.93
C MET A 52 2.78 -4.11 3.93
N THR A 53 2.49 -5.34 3.49
CA THR A 53 2.13 -6.45 4.39
C THR A 53 3.32 -6.95 5.21
N GLN A 54 4.53 -6.97 4.64
CA GLN A 54 5.76 -7.27 5.39
C GLN A 54 6.11 -6.14 6.37
N ASN A 55 5.88 -4.88 6.02
CA ASN A 55 6.24 -3.73 6.85
C ASN A 55 5.14 -3.33 7.87
N HIS A 56 3.90 -3.78 7.67
CA HIS A 56 2.80 -3.79 8.65
C HIS A 56 2.63 -5.17 9.29
N GLN A 57 3.73 -5.86 9.59
CA GLN A 57 3.66 -6.97 10.53
C GLN A 57 3.14 -6.44 11.87
N ILE A 58 1.95 -6.90 12.25
CA ILE A 58 1.42 -6.70 13.60
C ILE A 58 2.49 -7.26 14.54
N SER A 59 3.13 -6.41 15.34
CA SER A 59 4.25 -6.84 16.19
C SER A 59 3.81 -7.87 17.23
N SER A 60 2.52 -7.92 17.57
CA SER A 60 1.88 -9.00 18.33
C SER A 60 0.37 -9.04 18.05
N LEU A 61 -0.20 -10.23 18.00
CA LEU A 61 -1.66 -10.44 17.94
C LEU A 61 -2.41 -9.74 19.08
N GLU A 62 -1.75 -9.48 20.21
CA GLU A 62 -2.31 -8.79 21.37
C GLU A 62 -2.84 -7.39 21.04
N GLN A 63 -2.24 -6.67 20.09
CA GLN A 63 -2.73 -5.35 19.64
C GLN A 63 -4.09 -5.44 18.94
N VAL A 64 -4.40 -6.58 18.31
CA VAL A 64 -5.70 -6.81 17.64
C VAL A 64 -6.79 -7.12 18.66
N PHE A 65 -6.44 -7.81 19.75
CA PHE A 65 -7.39 -8.15 20.82
C PHE A 65 -7.63 -7.00 21.81
N ALA A 66 -6.65 -6.11 22.01
CA ALA A 66 -6.79 -4.96 22.92
C ALA A 66 -7.86 -3.95 22.46
N VAL A 67 -8.07 -3.79 21.14
CA VAL A 67 -9.09 -2.88 20.59
C VAL A 67 -10.53 -3.39 20.82
N LYS A 68 -10.70 -4.69 21.11
CA LYS A 68 -12.02 -5.31 21.33
C LYS A 68 -12.43 -5.40 22.80
N ALA A 69 -11.57 -5.01 23.73
CA ALA A 69 -11.80 -5.15 25.18
C ALA A 69 -12.26 -3.87 25.88
N THR A 70 -12.71 -2.86 25.13
CA THR A 70 -13.47 -1.72 25.65
C THR A 70 -14.87 -1.75 25.07
N ALA A 71 -15.70 -2.66 25.57
CA ALA A 71 -17.16 -2.65 25.44
C ALA A 71 -17.76 -3.04 26.78
#